data_AF-A0AAN9BQW1-F1
#
_entry.id   AF-A0AAN9BQW1-F1
#
_cell.length_a   1.000
_cell.length_b   1.000
_cell.length_c   1.000
_cell.angle_alpha   90.00
_cell.angle_beta   90.00
_cell.angle_gamma   90.00
#
_symmetry.space_group_name_H-M   'P 1'
#
loop_
_entity.id
_entity.type
_entity.pdbx_description
1 polymer ?
#
loop_
_entity_poly.entity_id
_entity_poly.type
_entity_poly.pdbx_seq_one_letter_code
_entity_poly.pdbx_strand_id
1 'polypeptide(L)'
;MHSEVVYDMKDVWSNIQAVLQVLLSEYLDVRNTLSSRQQAPSDFDEPSMDIGVYFGKKRPGRPKKIPLFRFDASLHALSTNSYIEDTRQFEASVLGQQSLLTVMSKQQKICKPSAFNITAIYKPLKLFIQEIEDAMEAPPSLQEFITDFVQNAFLGQVHKRVSESIDVATRGFDALRNVIDEKVRRELGVPRPLLQSTVTVDESIGELQELMMALPDYADQFLTMVCNVLREYRDKCHSAYRDIVQHGADDRRVISAMWAKDEDISRFLRSLPSWRTLQPTADGKELDGTVCSEQEMRALNSKEAVILITNLSTDETLIPQQEIITDVTQMRTVANVHESLEWFASRLDQMTDSLAECSGNQPSDNKEADQLPADTVPVSPKTLESLRSLVQDFRDLAEVCLLLLHLEVRVHCFYYLLPVTKQSNYAGPIDDLDPDSNVLKLNKDLSSMEEVLSQSLQPKKFKYIFETLGYLVSSILISCVQFLKKINENGIKKMCRNILAIQQNLTNITLTRETDLDRARQFYELLYLSPDDVLNGIAEKGPHFTGTEYTYLIQLYHRSHPGNAITLQEARMRRLTEIMEKGQNETV
;
A
#
# COMPACT_ATOMS: atom_id res chain seq x y z
N MET A 1 -76.51 -22.18 23.00
CA MET A 1 -75.44 -21.35 23.57
C MET A 1 -74.22 -21.49 22.67
N HIS A 2 -74.05 -20.55 21.74
CA HIS A 2 -72.81 -20.39 21.00
C HIS A 2 -72.15 -19.16 21.60
N SER A 3 -71.03 -19.36 22.29
CA SER A 3 -70.18 -18.27 22.76
C SER A 3 -69.52 -17.68 21.51
N GLU A 4 -70.00 -16.52 21.04
CA GLU A 4 -69.30 -15.72 20.05
C GLU A 4 -67.97 -15.28 20.68
N VAL A 5 -66.88 -15.90 20.25
CA VAL A 5 -65.54 -15.42 20.55
C VAL A 5 -65.34 -14.17 19.70
N VAL A 6 -65.37 -12.99 20.32
CA VAL A 6 -65.35 -11.67 19.65
C VAL A 6 -63.97 -11.33 19.06
N TYR A 7 -62.91 -11.99 19.52
CA TYR A 7 -61.53 -11.78 19.07
C TYR A 7 -60.81 -13.12 18.92
N ASP A 8 -60.21 -13.37 17.76
CA ASP A 8 -59.33 -14.52 17.53
C ASP A 8 -57.90 -14.21 18.01
N MET A 9 -57.09 -15.24 18.24
CA MET A 9 -55.69 -15.09 18.61
C MET A 9 -54.92 -14.24 17.58
N LYS A 10 -55.31 -14.34 16.30
CA LYS A 10 -54.77 -13.50 15.21
C LYS A 10 -55.03 -12.01 15.42
N ASP A 11 -56.17 -11.64 15.98
CA ASP A 11 -56.51 -10.23 16.30
C ASP A 11 -55.68 -9.71 17.48
N VAL A 12 -55.41 -10.57 18.47
CA VAL A 12 -54.54 -10.25 19.61
C VAL A 12 -53.10 -10.05 19.12
N TRP A 13 -52.58 -10.95 18.28
CA TRP A 13 -51.24 -10.85 17.72
C TRP A 13 -51.06 -9.60 16.85
N SER A 14 -52.05 -9.27 16.00
CA SER A 14 -52.04 -8.04 15.19
C SER A 14 -51.90 -6.78 16.05
N ASN A 15 -52.61 -6.70 17.18
CA ASN A 15 -52.47 -5.59 18.11
C ASN A 15 -51.08 -5.56 18.78
N ILE A 16 -50.53 -6.72 19.16
CA ILE A 16 -49.17 -6.82 19.73
C ILE A 16 -48.14 -6.32 18.71
N GLN A 17 -48.23 -6.76 17.45
CA GLN A 17 -47.35 -6.31 16.37
C GLN A 17 -47.42 -4.78 16.21
N ALA A 18 -48.61 -4.19 16.20
CA ALA A 18 -48.77 -2.74 16.07
C ALA A 18 -48.12 -1.96 17.24
N VAL A 19 -48.28 -2.43 18.48
CA VAL A 19 -47.65 -1.80 19.65
C VAL A 19 -46.12 -1.92 19.59
N LEU A 20 -45.60 -3.08 19.19
CA LEU A 20 -44.17 -3.31 19.02
C LEU A 20 -43.58 -2.42 17.92
N GLN A 21 -44.27 -2.25 16.78
CA GLN A 21 -43.85 -1.35 15.71
C GLN A 21 -43.75 0.11 16.19
N VAL A 22 -44.70 0.60 16.99
CA VAL A 22 -44.66 1.95 17.56
C VAL A 22 -43.48 2.09 18.53
N LEU A 23 -43.27 1.11 19.40
CA LEU A 23 -42.16 1.10 20.35
C LEU A 23 -40.81 1.12 19.61
N LEU A 24 -40.64 0.23 18.63
CA LEU A 24 -39.43 0.14 17.81
C LEU A 24 -39.21 1.44 17.03
N SER A 25 -40.26 2.06 16.50
CA SER A 25 -40.16 3.33 15.78
C SER A 25 -39.53 4.44 16.64
N GLU A 26 -39.80 4.46 17.94
CA GLU A 26 -39.24 5.43 18.88
C GLU A 26 -37.81 5.10 19.35
N TYR A 27 -37.46 3.82 19.49
CA TYR A 27 -36.13 3.40 19.95
C TYR A 27 -35.10 3.30 18.83
N LEU A 28 -35.54 2.98 17.62
CA LEU A 28 -34.71 2.93 16.40
C LEU A 28 -34.60 4.29 15.71
N ASP A 29 -35.28 5.31 16.24
CA ASP A 29 -35.30 6.67 15.71
C ASP A 29 -35.63 6.74 14.20
N VAL A 30 -36.65 5.99 13.79
CA VAL A 30 -36.99 5.75 12.38
C VAL A 30 -37.24 7.05 11.63
N ARG A 31 -37.87 8.04 12.27
CA ARG A 31 -38.19 9.34 11.68
C ARG A 31 -36.93 10.12 11.30
N ASN A 32 -35.95 10.22 12.20
CA ASN A 32 -34.72 10.94 11.91
C ASN A 32 -33.84 10.17 10.93
N THR A 33 -33.79 8.85 11.07
CA THR A 33 -32.99 7.97 10.21
C THR A 33 -33.46 8.04 8.75
N LEU A 34 -34.77 7.97 8.49
CA LEU A 34 -35.32 8.10 7.14
C LEU A 34 -35.18 9.52 6.57
N SER A 35 -35.28 10.56 7.42
CA SER A 35 -35.13 11.97 7.00
C SER A 35 -33.71 12.30 6.55
N SER A 36 -32.70 11.67 7.17
CA SER A 36 -31.28 11.85 6.84
C SER A 36 -30.89 11.38 5.43
N ARG A 37 -31.74 10.58 4.77
CA ARG A 37 -31.59 10.11 3.38
C ARG A 37 -32.11 11.11 2.34
N GLN A 38 -33.07 11.98 2.70
CA GLN A 38 -33.68 12.95 1.79
C GLN A 38 -33.00 14.33 1.82
N GLN A 39 -32.07 14.55 2.74
CA GLN A 39 -31.32 15.80 2.83
C GLN A 39 -29.86 15.58 2.39
N ALA A 40 -29.52 16.13 1.22
CA ALA A 40 -28.17 16.66 1.02
C ALA A 40 -27.82 17.56 2.22
N PRO A 41 -26.55 17.63 2.64
CA PRO A 41 -26.18 18.31 3.89
C PRO A 41 -26.68 19.75 3.84
N SER A 42 -27.70 20.03 4.66
CA SER A 42 -28.16 21.39 4.93
C SER A 42 -27.94 21.78 6.38
N ASP A 43 -27.09 21.03 7.09
CA ASP A 43 -26.38 21.54 8.25
C ASP A 43 -25.05 22.12 7.79
N PHE A 44 -25.17 23.37 7.36
CA PHE A 44 -24.08 24.30 7.14
C PHE A 44 -23.54 24.71 8.52
N ASP A 45 -22.38 24.22 8.91
CA ASP A 45 -21.60 24.85 9.99
C ASP A 45 -20.10 24.80 9.65
N GLU A 46 -19.73 25.57 8.63
CA GLU A 46 -18.49 26.38 8.64
C GLU A 46 -18.62 27.47 7.55
N PRO A 47 -18.49 28.77 7.86
CA PRO A 47 -18.31 29.75 6.81
C PRO A 47 -16.83 29.71 6.37
N SER A 48 -16.57 29.09 5.22
CA SER A 48 -15.37 29.41 4.45
C SER A 48 -15.45 30.89 4.07
N MET A 49 -14.81 31.74 4.88
CA MET A 49 -14.59 33.13 4.51
C MET A 49 -13.65 33.15 3.31
N ASP A 50 -14.21 33.41 2.13
CA ASP A 50 -13.43 33.62 0.90
C ASP A 50 -12.57 34.89 1.05
N ILE A 51 -11.27 34.67 1.28
CA ILE A 51 -10.23 35.70 1.41
C ILE A 51 -10.18 36.64 0.20
N GLY A 52 -10.71 36.22 -0.97
CA GLY A 52 -10.80 37.04 -2.18
C GLY A 52 -11.64 38.32 -2.00
N VAL A 53 -12.58 38.34 -1.05
CA VAL A 53 -13.48 39.49 -0.81
C VAL A 53 -12.73 40.68 -0.21
N TYR A 54 -11.61 40.46 0.49
CA TYR A 54 -10.80 41.55 1.07
C TYR A 54 -9.94 42.32 0.05
N PHE A 55 -9.68 41.73 -1.13
CA PHE A 55 -8.85 42.35 -2.17
C PHE A 55 -9.66 43.02 -3.30
N GLY A 56 -10.99 42.93 -3.26
CA GLY A 56 -11.88 43.61 -4.20
C GLY A 56 -12.04 45.10 -3.88
N LYS A 57 -11.67 45.98 -4.82
CA LYS A 57 -11.78 47.46 -4.71
C LYS A 57 -13.22 48.02 -4.76
N LYS A 58 -14.22 47.38 -4.15
CA LYS A 58 -15.58 47.91 -4.05
C LYS A 58 -16.11 47.83 -2.61
N ARG A 59 -16.64 48.96 -2.12
CA ARG A 59 -17.17 49.13 -0.76
C ARG A 59 -18.19 48.03 -0.41
N PRO A 60 -18.08 47.37 0.76
CA PRO A 60 -19.05 46.35 1.16
C PRO A 60 -20.36 46.99 1.63
N GLY A 61 -21.48 46.42 1.20
CA GLY A 61 -22.80 46.69 1.79
C GLY A 61 -22.87 46.21 3.23
N ARG A 62 -23.73 46.85 4.05
CA ARG A 62 -23.89 46.54 5.48
C ARG A 62 -24.13 45.03 5.69
N PRO A 63 -23.36 44.34 6.55
CA PRO A 63 -23.59 42.93 6.83
C PRO A 63 -24.92 42.76 7.58
N LYS A 64 -25.73 41.79 7.15
CA LYS A 64 -26.89 41.33 7.93
C LYS A 64 -26.36 40.77 9.26
N LYS A 65 -26.87 41.28 10.39
CA LYS A 65 -26.54 40.78 11.72
C LYS A 65 -27.13 39.38 11.88
N ILE A 66 -26.30 38.36 11.64
CA ILE A 66 -26.63 36.98 12.00
C ILE A 66 -26.28 36.86 13.49
N PRO A 67 -27.22 36.51 14.38
CA PRO A 67 -26.93 36.37 15.80
C PRO A 67 -25.98 35.20 16.01
N LEU A 68 -24.79 35.48 16.56
CA LEU A 68 -23.76 34.48 16.89
C LEU A 68 -24.18 33.51 17.99
N PHE A 69 -25.22 33.85 18.76
CA PHE A 69 -25.71 33.05 19.87
C PHE A 69 -27.20 32.81 19.69
N ARG A 70 -27.61 31.55 19.75
CA ARG A 70 -29.01 31.16 19.94
C ARG A 70 -29.19 30.68 21.38
N PHE A 71 -30.21 31.19 22.04
CA PHE A 71 -30.55 30.84 23.43
C PHE A 71 -31.59 29.72 23.51
N ASP A 72 -31.66 28.87 22.48
CA ASP A 72 -32.65 27.78 22.38
C ASP A 72 -32.47 26.75 23.52
N ALA A 73 -31.27 26.65 24.10
CA ALA A 73 -30.95 25.85 25.28
C ALA A 73 -30.99 26.63 26.62
N SER A 74 -31.48 27.88 26.63
CA SER A 74 -31.64 28.64 27.87
C SER A 74 -32.82 28.12 28.69
N LEU A 75 -32.73 28.22 30.02
CA LEU A 75 -33.82 27.83 30.93
C LEU A 75 -35.16 28.47 30.56
N HIS A 76 -35.14 29.69 30.03
CA HIS A 76 -36.34 30.38 29.60
C HIS A 76 -36.94 29.78 28.32
N ALA A 77 -36.13 29.46 27.32
CA ALA A 77 -36.58 28.81 26.08
C ALA A 77 -37.11 27.39 26.35
N LEU A 78 -36.43 26.62 27.20
CA LEU A 78 -36.85 25.28 27.62
C LEU A 78 -38.20 25.32 28.37
N SER A 79 -38.37 26.26 29.30
CA SER A 79 -39.62 26.43 30.04
C SER A 79 -40.79 26.91 29.17
N THR A 80 -40.51 27.71 28.14
CA THR A 80 -41.57 28.21 27.25
C THR A 80 -42.02 27.11 26.29
N ASN A 81 -41.08 26.30 25.79
CA ASN A 81 -41.39 25.13 24.98
C ASN A 81 -42.14 24.06 25.78
N SER A 82 -41.77 23.81 27.04
CA SER A 82 -42.50 22.88 27.90
C SER A 82 -43.95 23.35 28.14
N TYR A 83 -44.16 24.65 28.36
CA TYR A 83 -45.50 25.21 28.54
C TYR A 83 -46.36 25.09 27.26
N ILE A 84 -45.76 25.28 26.08
CA ILE A 84 -46.47 25.13 24.79
C ILE A 84 -46.80 23.65 24.52
N GLU A 85 -45.91 22.72 24.86
CA GLU A 85 -46.16 21.28 24.79
C GLU A 85 -47.29 20.87 25.76
N ASP A 86 -47.26 21.34 27.00
CA ASP A 86 -48.30 21.09 28.00
C ASP A 86 -49.67 21.65 27.55
N THR A 87 -49.68 22.83 26.91
CA THR A 87 -50.91 23.44 26.38
C THR A 87 -51.48 22.64 25.20
N ARG A 88 -50.63 22.17 24.28
CA ARG A 88 -51.04 21.28 23.17
C ARG A 88 -51.54 19.92 23.69
N GLN A 89 -50.94 19.40 24.76
CA GLN A 89 -51.40 18.17 25.42
C GLN A 89 -52.75 18.35 26.11
N PHE A 90 -52.99 19.51 26.73
CA PHE A 90 -54.29 19.82 27.34
C PHE A 90 -55.40 19.88 26.27
N GLU A 91 -55.13 20.49 25.11
CA GLU A 91 -56.08 20.51 23.99
C GLU A 91 -56.35 19.12 23.40
N ALA A 92 -55.33 18.27 23.27
CA ALA A 92 -55.48 16.88 22.79
C ALA A 92 -56.25 15.99 23.80
N SER A 93 -56.07 16.23 25.10
CA SER A 93 -56.75 15.54 26.20
C SER A 93 -58.26 15.83 26.24
N VAL A 94 -58.68 17.06 25.91
CA VAL A 94 -60.09 17.50 25.97
C VAL A 94 -60.92 16.90 24.83
N LEU A 95 -60.28 16.52 23.70
CA LEU A 95 -60.93 15.93 22.54
C LEU A 95 -61.09 14.40 22.59
N GLY A 96 -60.75 13.75 23.70
CA GLY A 96 -60.93 12.30 23.88
C GLY A 96 -60.07 11.42 22.96
N GLN A 97 -59.19 12.00 22.15
CA GLN A 97 -58.20 11.27 21.36
C GLN A 97 -56.90 11.13 22.17
N GLN A 98 -56.92 10.32 23.23
CA GLN A 98 -55.67 9.78 23.74
C GLN A 98 -55.17 8.75 22.72
N SER A 99 -54.44 9.23 21.71
CA SER A 99 -53.68 8.35 20.83
C SER A 99 -52.70 7.55 21.70
N LEU A 100 -52.57 6.24 21.45
CA LEU A 100 -51.65 5.33 22.12
C LEU A 100 -50.21 5.91 22.22
N LEU A 101 -49.83 6.70 21.20
CA LEU A 101 -48.60 7.49 21.09
C LEU A 101 -48.39 8.48 22.27
N THR A 102 -49.46 9.03 22.83
CA THR A 102 -49.42 10.02 23.94
C THR A 102 -49.16 9.36 25.30
N VAL A 103 -49.51 8.08 25.44
CA VAL A 103 -49.24 7.29 26.66
C VAL A 103 -47.81 6.75 26.62
N MET A 104 -47.33 6.34 25.45
CA MET A 104 -45.96 5.82 25.28
C MET A 104 -44.88 6.91 25.39
N SER A 105 -45.15 8.12 24.90
CA SER A 105 -44.25 9.29 25.02
C SER A 105 -44.00 9.78 26.46
N LYS A 106 -44.79 9.32 27.44
CA LYS A 106 -44.57 9.60 28.88
C LYS A 106 -43.64 8.60 29.58
N GLN A 107 -43.22 7.51 28.91
CA GLN A 107 -42.37 6.50 29.53
C GLN A 107 -40.89 6.90 29.44
N GLN A 108 -40.18 6.79 30.57
CA GLN A 108 -38.74 7.01 30.63
C GLN A 108 -38.03 5.99 29.73
N LYS A 109 -37.39 6.47 28.66
CA LYS A 109 -36.72 5.60 27.70
C LYS A 109 -35.53 4.90 28.37
N ILE A 110 -35.40 3.60 28.13
CA ILE A 110 -34.35 2.75 28.72
C ILE A 110 -32.97 3.14 28.17
N CYS A 111 -32.91 3.49 26.89
CA CYS A 111 -31.72 3.96 26.21
C CYS A 111 -32.04 5.13 25.27
N LYS A 112 -30.99 5.80 24.78
CA LYS A 112 -31.14 6.86 23.79
C LYS A 112 -31.63 6.26 22.46
N PRO A 113 -32.62 6.87 21.79
CA PRO A 113 -33.01 6.48 20.44
C PRO A 113 -31.81 6.50 19.48
N SER A 114 -31.63 5.42 18.72
CA SER A 114 -30.55 5.26 17.75
C SER A 114 -30.87 4.11 16.80
N ALA A 115 -30.59 4.27 15.52
CA ALA A 115 -30.72 3.20 14.53
C ALA A 115 -29.87 1.97 14.91
N PHE A 116 -28.71 2.18 15.54
CA PHE A 116 -27.82 1.10 15.98
C PHE A 116 -28.40 0.26 17.12
N ASN A 117 -29.48 0.69 17.80
CA ASN A 117 -30.15 -0.17 18.78
C ASN A 117 -30.66 -1.47 18.14
N ILE A 118 -30.85 -1.49 16.81
CA ILE A 118 -31.21 -2.70 16.07
C ILE A 118 -30.21 -3.85 16.29
N THR A 119 -28.91 -3.56 16.46
CA THR A 119 -27.87 -4.59 16.61
C THR A 119 -28.05 -5.43 17.87
N ALA A 120 -28.57 -4.84 18.94
CA ALA A 120 -28.82 -5.52 20.21
C ALA A 120 -30.14 -6.32 20.19
N ILE A 121 -31.16 -5.80 19.52
CA ILE A 121 -32.52 -6.37 19.56
C ILE A 121 -32.81 -7.34 18.40
N TYR A 122 -32.05 -7.31 17.31
CA TYR A 122 -32.35 -8.05 16.09
C TYR A 122 -32.50 -9.56 16.32
N LYS A 123 -31.51 -10.21 16.96
CA LYS A 123 -31.53 -11.66 17.21
C LYS A 123 -32.69 -12.08 18.12
N PRO A 124 -32.89 -11.47 19.32
CA PRO A 124 -34.05 -11.79 20.16
C PRO A 124 -35.39 -11.56 19.45
N LEU A 125 -35.51 -10.45 18.72
CA LEU A 125 -36.74 -10.07 18.03
C LEU A 125 -37.06 -11.03 16.88
N LYS A 126 -36.05 -11.46 16.12
CA LYS A 126 -36.21 -12.47 15.08
C LYS A 126 -36.70 -13.81 15.64
N LEU A 127 -36.08 -14.31 16.71
CA LEU A 127 -36.50 -15.57 17.34
C LEU A 127 -37.94 -15.49 17.86
N PHE A 128 -38.28 -14.38 18.52
CA PHE A 128 -39.63 -14.11 19.01
C PHE A 128 -40.67 -14.09 17.88
N ILE A 129 -40.35 -13.45 16.76
CA ILE A 129 -41.22 -13.38 15.58
C ILE A 129 -41.40 -14.77 14.97
N GLN A 130 -40.31 -15.50 14.75
CA GLN A 130 -40.34 -16.84 14.16
C GLN A 130 -41.18 -17.80 14.99
N GLU A 131 -40.98 -17.84 16.32
CA GLU A 131 -41.73 -18.73 17.22
C GLU A 131 -43.24 -18.49 17.15
N ILE A 132 -43.66 -17.23 17.06
CA ILE A 132 -45.08 -16.87 17.05
C ILE A 132 -45.71 -17.05 15.66
N GLU A 133 -44.99 -16.68 14.59
CA GLU A 133 -45.48 -16.83 13.22
C GLU A 133 -45.60 -18.30 12.82
N ASP A 134 -44.66 -19.15 13.23
CA ASP A 134 -44.73 -20.61 13.03
C ASP A 134 -45.89 -21.24 13.80
N ALA A 135 -46.19 -20.74 15.01
CA ALA A 135 -47.29 -21.25 15.83
C ALA A 135 -48.69 -20.81 15.33
N MET A 136 -48.78 -19.69 14.63
CA MET A 136 -50.06 -19.02 14.35
C MET A 136 -50.46 -18.90 12.88
N GLU A 137 -49.57 -19.22 11.93
CA GLU A 137 -49.76 -18.95 10.49
C GLU A 137 -50.27 -17.52 10.24
N ALA A 138 -49.70 -16.56 10.97
CA ALA A 138 -50.12 -15.17 11.01
C ALA A 138 -49.36 -14.31 9.98
N PRO A 139 -49.92 -13.18 9.53
CA PRO A 139 -49.25 -12.30 8.59
C PRO A 139 -47.98 -11.65 9.19
N PRO A 140 -46.87 -11.56 8.43
CA PRO A 140 -45.56 -11.18 8.95
C PRO A 140 -45.35 -9.65 9.07
N SER A 141 -46.32 -8.91 9.60
CA SER A 141 -46.30 -7.44 9.58
C SER A 141 -45.12 -6.83 10.36
N LEU A 142 -44.75 -7.42 11.51
CA LEU A 142 -43.61 -6.96 12.30
C LEU A 142 -42.27 -7.30 11.64
N GLN A 143 -42.17 -8.47 11.00
CA GLN A 143 -41.01 -8.88 10.20
C GLN A 143 -40.81 -7.95 9.00
N GLU A 144 -41.89 -7.59 8.29
CA GLU A 144 -41.88 -6.64 7.18
C GLU A 144 -41.38 -5.26 7.64
N PHE A 145 -41.87 -4.76 8.77
CA PHE A 145 -41.40 -3.48 9.34
C PHE A 145 -39.90 -3.49 9.66
N ILE A 146 -39.39 -4.55 10.30
CA ILE A 146 -37.95 -4.67 10.61
C ILE A 146 -37.14 -4.76 9.32
N THR A 147 -37.63 -5.51 8.34
CA THR A 147 -36.96 -5.68 7.05
C THR A 147 -36.88 -4.36 6.30
N ASP A 148 -37.99 -3.62 6.24
CA ASP A 148 -38.03 -2.29 5.64
C ASP A 148 -37.07 -1.33 6.36
N PHE A 149 -37.09 -1.29 7.70
CA PHE A 149 -36.18 -0.44 8.46
C PHE A 149 -34.71 -0.77 8.20
N VAL A 150 -34.33 -2.05 8.26
CA VAL A 150 -32.94 -2.46 8.06
C VAL A 150 -32.49 -2.13 6.64
N GLN A 151 -33.26 -2.53 5.62
CA GLN A 151 -32.90 -2.34 4.22
C GLN A 151 -32.92 -0.87 3.79
N ASN A 152 -33.95 -0.12 4.17
CA ASN A 152 -34.20 1.22 3.63
C ASN A 152 -33.65 2.36 4.51
N ALA A 153 -33.37 2.11 5.79
CA ALA A 153 -32.87 3.12 6.72
C ALA A 153 -31.47 2.77 7.25
N PHE A 154 -31.34 1.65 7.98
CA PHE A 154 -30.10 1.32 8.72
C PHE A 154 -28.90 1.11 7.80
N LEU A 155 -29.03 0.26 6.77
CA LEU A 155 -27.94 -0.04 5.85
C LEU A 155 -27.47 1.20 5.07
N GLY A 156 -28.39 2.08 4.68
CA GLY A 156 -28.04 3.35 4.04
C GLY A 156 -27.22 4.27 4.96
N GLN A 157 -27.55 4.33 6.24
CA GLN A 157 -26.80 5.10 7.23
C GLN A 157 -25.41 4.52 7.49
N VAL A 158 -25.30 3.19 7.61
CA VAL A 158 -24.02 2.49 7.77
C VAL A 158 -23.12 2.77 6.56
N HIS A 159 -23.63 2.60 5.34
CA HIS A 159 -22.89 2.90 4.11
C HIS A 159 -22.39 4.35 4.10
N LYS A 160 -23.25 5.33 4.43
CA LYS A 160 -22.86 6.74 4.46
C LYS A 160 -21.72 7.00 5.46
N ARG A 161 -21.85 6.47 6.69
CA ARG A 161 -20.83 6.63 7.74
C ARG A 161 -19.48 6.05 7.31
N VAL A 162 -19.49 4.86 6.71
CA VAL A 162 -18.26 4.20 6.27
C VAL A 162 -17.62 4.94 5.10
N SER A 163 -18.41 5.36 4.10
CA SER A 163 -17.90 6.18 2.99
C SER A 163 -17.31 7.51 3.47
N GLU A 164 -17.96 8.20 4.41
CA GLU A 164 -17.44 9.44 5.00
C GLU A 164 -16.11 9.22 5.74
N SER A 165 -16.01 8.13 6.52
CA SER A 165 -14.77 7.74 7.21
C SER A 165 -13.61 7.53 6.23
N ILE A 166 -13.85 6.78 5.15
CA ILE A 166 -12.84 6.50 4.10
C ILE A 166 -12.46 7.78 3.38
N ASP A 167 -13.44 8.60 3.00
CA ASP A 167 -13.18 9.87 2.33
C ASP A 167 -12.32 10.78 3.21
N VAL A 168 -12.60 10.89 4.50
CA VAL A 168 -11.76 11.67 5.42
C VAL A 168 -10.35 11.09 5.51
N ALA A 169 -10.22 9.77 5.62
CA ALA A 169 -8.93 9.08 5.75
C ALA A 169 -8.06 9.17 4.48
N THR A 170 -8.68 9.36 3.32
CA THR A 170 -8.02 9.32 2.01
C THR A 170 -8.03 10.64 1.25
N ARG A 171 -8.67 11.68 1.81
CA ARG A 171 -8.75 13.02 1.22
C ARG A 171 -7.45 13.78 1.46
N GLY A 172 -6.96 14.41 0.38
CA GLY A 172 -5.81 15.32 0.41
C GLY A 172 -4.59 14.76 -0.31
N PHE A 173 -3.67 15.66 -0.68
CA PHE A 173 -2.47 15.34 -1.44
C PHE A 173 -1.51 14.40 -0.67
N ASP A 174 -1.55 14.45 0.66
CA ASP A 174 -0.66 13.71 1.56
C ASP A 174 -1.34 12.53 2.30
N ALA A 175 -2.54 12.10 1.88
CA ALA A 175 -3.29 11.08 2.61
C ALA A 175 -2.51 9.76 2.78
N LEU A 176 -1.72 9.38 1.78
CA LEU A 176 -0.85 8.20 1.80
C LEU A 176 0.58 8.50 2.31
N ARG A 177 0.82 9.69 2.87
CA ARG A 177 2.08 10.05 3.55
C ARG A 177 1.96 10.00 5.07
N ASN A 178 0.75 10.19 5.58
CA ASN A 178 0.48 10.16 7.02
C ASN A 178 0.55 8.73 7.55
N VAL A 179 1.42 8.52 8.52
CA VAL A 179 1.56 7.25 9.25
C VAL A 179 0.99 7.37 10.66
N ILE A 180 0.59 6.23 11.20
CA ILE A 180 0.13 6.12 12.59
C ILE A 180 1.21 6.58 13.57
N ASP A 181 0.77 7.07 14.73
CA ASP A 181 1.69 7.44 15.81
C ASP A 181 2.31 6.22 16.50
N GLU A 182 3.33 6.47 17.32
CA GLU A 182 4.05 5.42 18.04
C GLU A 182 3.17 4.63 19.02
N LYS A 183 2.11 5.25 19.55
CA LYS A 183 1.21 4.63 20.52
C LYS A 183 0.34 3.59 19.82
N VAL A 184 -0.34 4.00 18.75
CA VAL A 184 -1.19 3.12 17.92
C VAL A 184 -0.35 2.00 17.32
N ARG A 185 0.88 2.29 16.87
CA ARG A 185 1.81 1.27 16.36
C ARG A 185 2.08 0.15 17.37
N ARG A 186 2.27 0.50 18.65
CA ARG A 186 2.49 -0.48 19.74
C ARG A 186 1.24 -1.27 20.07
N GLU A 187 0.08 -0.61 20.06
CA GLU A 187 -1.22 -1.26 20.29
C GLU A 187 -1.52 -2.29 19.20
N LEU A 188 -1.19 -1.99 17.95
CA LEU A 188 -1.32 -2.92 16.81
C LEU A 188 -0.22 -3.99 16.77
N GLY A 189 0.85 -3.87 17.57
CA GLY A 189 1.95 -4.85 17.62
C GLY A 189 2.77 -4.94 16.32
N VAL A 190 2.76 -3.90 15.48
CA VAL A 190 3.42 -3.92 14.17
C VAL A 190 4.86 -3.39 14.22
N PRO A 191 5.80 -3.99 13.45
CA PRO A 191 7.23 -3.66 13.55
C PRO A 191 7.60 -2.30 12.93
N ARG A 192 6.76 -1.79 12.03
CA ARG A 192 6.97 -0.56 11.25
C ARG A 192 5.69 0.26 11.16
N PRO A 193 5.81 1.59 11.03
CA PRO A 193 4.65 2.47 10.97
C PRO A 193 3.83 2.17 9.71
N LEU A 194 2.51 2.07 9.89
CA LEU A 194 1.55 1.89 8.80
C LEU A 194 0.89 3.21 8.44
N LEU A 195 0.32 3.28 7.25
CA LEU A 195 -0.49 4.40 6.80
C LEU A 195 -1.74 4.54 7.65
N GLN A 196 -2.01 5.76 8.10
CA GLN A 196 -3.21 6.09 8.86
C GLN A 196 -4.47 5.74 8.06
N SER A 197 -4.46 5.95 6.75
CA SER A 197 -5.56 5.59 5.86
C SER A 197 -5.87 4.10 5.89
N THR A 198 -4.85 3.25 5.84
CA THR A 198 -5.04 1.78 5.84
C THR A 198 -5.64 1.31 7.16
N VAL A 199 -5.15 1.84 8.29
CA VAL A 199 -5.68 1.47 9.62
C VAL A 199 -7.13 1.93 9.78
N THR A 200 -7.47 3.12 9.31
CA THR A 200 -8.85 3.63 9.36
C THR A 200 -9.81 2.78 8.51
N VAL A 201 -9.34 2.28 7.37
CA VAL A 201 -10.11 1.34 6.53
C VAL A 201 -10.26 -0.01 7.21
N ASP A 202 -9.21 -0.56 7.84
CA ASP A 202 -9.28 -1.81 8.63
C ASP A 202 -10.28 -1.69 9.79
N GLU A 203 -10.26 -0.59 10.53
CA GLU A 203 -11.23 -0.30 11.59
C GLU A 203 -12.66 -0.25 11.07
N SER A 204 -12.88 0.42 9.93
CA SER A 204 -14.20 0.50 9.29
C SER A 204 -14.70 -0.88 8.83
N ILE A 205 -13.81 -1.75 8.36
CA ILE A 205 -14.13 -3.13 8.01
C ILE A 205 -14.44 -3.96 9.25
N GLY A 206 -13.70 -3.76 10.35
CA GLY A 206 -14.00 -4.37 11.65
C GLY A 206 -15.38 -3.99 12.16
N GLU A 207 -15.77 -2.70 12.09
CA GLU A 207 -17.13 -2.26 12.44
C GLU A 207 -18.19 -2.97 11.57
N LEU A 208 -17.96 -3.11 10.26
CA LEU A 208 -18.87 -3.82 9.35
C LEU A 208 -18.97 -5.33 9.67
N GLN A 209 -17.87 -5.96 10.09
CA GLN A 209 -17.87 -7.36 10.54
C GLN A 209 -18.72 -7.54 11.79
N GLU A 210 -18.59 -6.65 12.78
CA GLU A 210 -19.41 -6.71 13.99
C GLU A 210 -20.91 -6.57 13.67
N LEU A 211 -21.26 -5.65 12.75
CA LEU A 211 -22.63 -5.48 12.28
C LEU A 211 -23.16 -6.72 11.54
N MET A 212 -22.32 -7.34 10.72
CA MET A 212 -22.65 -8.60 10.03
C MET A 212 -22.96 -9.72 11.02
N MET A 213 -22.20 -9.84 12.11
CA MET A 213 -22.46 -10.83 13.16
C MET A 213 -23.71 -10.51 13.98
N ALA A 214 -24.05 -9.24 14.15
CA ALA A 214 -25.26 -8.80 14.84
C ALA A 214 -26.54 -9.03 14.00
N LEU A 215 -26.47 -8.83 12.68
CA LEU A 215 -27.57 -8.95 11.73
C LEU A 215 -27.26 -10.00 10.64
N PRO A 216 -27.25 -11.31 10.97
CA PRO A 216 -26.76 -12.36 10.06
C PRO A 216 -27.54 -12.49 8.76
N ASP A 217 -28.85 -12.19 8.73
CA ASP A 217 -29.65 -12.27 7.49
C ASP A 217 -29.25 -11.23 6.43
N TYR A 218 -28.52 -10.20 6.86
CA TYR A 218 -28.03 -9.11 6.01
C TYR A 218 -26.51 -9.22 5.76
N ALA A 219 -25.89 -10.34 6.14
CA ALA A 219 -24.45 -10.52 6.07
C ALA A 219 -23.86 -10.29 4.68
N ASP A 220 -24.51 -10.80 3.63
CA ASP A 220 -24.06 -10.57 2.25
C ASP A 220 -24.09 -9.08 1.85
N GLN A 221 -25.03 -8.30 2.41
CA GLN A 221 -25.11 -6.86 2.16
C GLN A 221 -23.96 -6.12 2.85
N PHE A 222 -23.62 -6.47 4.10
CA PHE A 222 -22.43 -5.94 4.78
C PHE A 222 -21.14 -6.35 4.08
N LEU A 223 -21.02 -7.60 3.63
CA LEU A 223 -19.85 -8.04 2.87
C LEU A 223 -19.74 -7.30 1.53
N THR A 224 -20.86 -7.04 0.86
CA THR A 224 -20.89 -6.20 -0.34
C THR A 224 -20.41 -4.78 -0.04
N MET A 225 -20.78 -4.19 1.11
CA MET A 225 -20.24 -2.91 1.55
C MET A 225 -18.73 -3.00 1.77
N VAL A 226 -18.22 -4.03 2.45
CA VAL A 226 -16.78 -4.27 2.62
C VAL A 226 -16.08 -4.31 1.27
N CYS A 227 -16.58 -5.07 0.30
CA CYS A 227 -16.01 -5.14 -1.05
C CYS A 227 -16.00 -3.78 -1.76
N ASN A 228 -17.03 -2.94 -1.58
CA ASN A 228 -17.08 -1.61 -2.18
C ASN A 228 -16.04 -0.66 -1.54
N VAL A 229 -15.93 -0.69 -0.21
CA VAL A 229 -14.93 0.04 0.56
C VAL A 229 -13.52 -0.31 0.13
N LEU A 230 -13.24 -1.61 0.03
CA LEU A 230 -11.95 -2.12 -0.41
C LEU A 230 -11.64 -1.70 -1.85
N ARG A 231 -12.61 -1.76 -2.75
CA ARG A 231 -12.44 -1.32 -4.14
C ARG A 231 -12.08 0.16 -4.23
N GLU A 232 -12.79 1.01 -3.48
CA GLU A 232 -12.53 2.44 -3.43
C GLU A 232 -11.13 2.73 -2.87
N TYR A 233 -10.74 2.05 -1.79
CA TYR A 233 -9.42 2.21 -1.21
C TYR A 233 -8.30 1.75 -2.15
N ARG A 234 -8.49 0.60 -2.79
CA ARG A 234 -7.58 0.05 -3.81
C ARG A 234 -7.35 1.05 -4.94
N ASP A 235 -8.41 1.64 -5.47
CA ASP A 235 -8.32 2.62 -6.56
C ASP A 235 -7.54 3.88 -6.13
N LYS A 236 -7.74 4.34 -4.89
CA LYS A 236 -6.99 5.45 -4.29
C LYS A 236 -5.49 5.12 -4.13
N CYS A 237 -5.15 3.93 -3.65
CA CYS A 237 -3.77 3.44 -3.55
C CYS A 237 -3.08 3.34 -4.92
N HIS A 238 -3.76 2.77 -5.92
CA HIS A 238 -3.22 2.71 -7.30
C HIS A 238 -3.05 4.10 -7.91
N SER A 239 -3.97 5.02 -7.64
CA SER A 239 -3.85 6.40 -8.13
C SER A 239 -2.59 7.06 -7.59
N ALA A 240 -2.36 7.00 -6.29
CA ALA A 240 -1.18 7.60 -5.69
C ALA A 240 0.13 6.93 -6.10
N TYR A 241 0.14 5.60 -6.23
CA TYR A 241 1.29 4.90 -6.82
C TYR A 241 1.59 5.44 -8.22
N ARG A 242 0.56 5.55 -9.06
CA ARG A 242 0.69 6.08 -10.42
C ARG A 242 1.20 7.52 -10.43
N ASP A 243 0.71 8.37 -9.54
CA ASP A 243 1.11 9.77 -9.44
C ASP A 243 2.59 9.93 -9.01
N ILE A 244 3.17 8.94 -8.33
CA ILE A 244 4.60 8.89 -8.00
C ILE A 244 5.43 8.44 -9.21
N VAL A 245 4.97 7.42 -9.94
CA VAL A 245 5.77 6.80 -11.01
C VAL A 245 5.59 7.44 -12.40
N GLN A 246 4.60 8.31 -12.57
CA GLN A 246 4.30 9.01 -13.83
C GLN A 246 4.39 10.52 -13.64
N HIS A 247 5.23 11.17 -14.44
CA HIS A 247 5.40 12.62 -14.39
C HIS A 247 4.62 13.30 -15.52
N GLY A 248 3.49 13.92 -15.18
CA GLY A 248 2.69 14.74 -16.09
C GLY A 248 1.83 13.95 -17.10
N ALA A 249 1.29 14.64 -18.10
CA ALA A 249 0.32 14.10 -19.05
C ALA A 249 0.94 13.24 -20.19
N ASP A 250 2.28 13.12 -20.24
CA ASP A 250 3.02 12.61 -21.41
C ASP A 250 3.30 11.09 -21.35
N ASP A 251 2.63 10.34 -20.44
CA ASP A 251 2.82 8.90 -20.11
C ASP A 251 4.30 8.48 -19.88
N ARG A 252 5.19 9.45 -19.65
CA ARG A 252 6.59 9.19 -19.31
C ARG A 252 6.67 8.66 -17.90
N ARG A 253 7.17 7.43 -17.79
CA ARG A 253 7.30 6.68 -16.55
C ARG A 253 8.75 6.69 -16.10
N VAL A 254 8.95 6.61 -14.78
CA VAL A 254 10.26 6.30 -14.23
C VAL A 254 10.69 4.89 -14.68
N ILE A 255 11.99 4.72 -14.93
CA ILE A 255 12.55 3.46 -15.48
C ILE A 255 12.25 2.28 -14.57
N SER A 256 12.38 2.46 -13.26
CA SER A 256 12.09 1.43 -12.25
C SER A 256 10.66 0.90 -12.34
N ALA A 257 9.68 1.77 -12.62
CA ALA A 257 8.28 1.39 -12.77
C ALA A 257 8.02 0.67 -14.09
N MET A 258 8.77 0.99 -15.15
CA MET A 258 8.74 0.25 -16.40
C MET A 258 9.29 -1.16 -16.20
N TRP A 259 10.44 -1.29 -15.52
CA TRP A 259 11.06 -2.57 -15.20
C TRP A 259 10.25 -3.41 -14.22
N ALA A 260 9.56 -2.81 -13.25
CA ALA A 260 8.68 -3.54 -12.34
C ALA A 260 7.47 -4.14 -13.06
N LYS A 261 7.02 -3.52 -14.17
CA LYS A 261 5.93 -4.00 -15.04
C LYS A 261 6.41 -4.95 -16.14
N ASP A 262 7.70 -4.97 -16.44
CA ASP A 262 8.27 -5.91 -17.40
C ASP A 262 8.17 -7.34 -16.85
N GLU A 263 7.45 -8.21 -17.57
CA GLU A 263 7.17 -9.56 -17.10
C GLU A 263 8.44 -10.40 -16.91
N ASP A 264 9.45 -10.23 -17.76
CA ASP A 264 10.66 -11.02 -17.72
C ASP A 264 11.56 -10.59 -16.55
N ILE A 265 11.75 -9.29 -16.37
CA ILE A 265 12.50 -8.73 -15.24
C ILE A 265 11.79 -9.05 -13.92
N SER A 266 10.48 -8.79 -13.85
CA SER A 266 9.68 -9.03 -12.64
C SER A 266 9.66 -10.51 -12.27
N ARG A 267 9.45 -11.40 -13.24
CA ARG A 267 9.49 -12.86 -13.01
C ARG A 267 10.87 -13.32 -12.56
N PHE A 268 11.94 -12.80 -13.17
CA PHE A 268 13.30 -13.13 -12.76
C PHE A 268 13.56 -12.71 -11.31
N LEU A 269 13.30 -11.45 -10.95
CA LEU A 269 13.55 -10.94 -9.60
C LEU A 269 12.71 -11.66 -8.54
N ARG A 270 11.44 -11.95 -8.83
CA ARG A 270 10.55 -12.70 -7.94
C ARG A 270 10.94 -14.17 -7.79
N SER A 271 11.69 -14.72 -8.75
CA SER A 271 12.21 -16.09 -8.68
C SER A 271 13.42 -16.24 -7.75
N LEU A 272 14.08 -15.13 -7.39
CA LEU A 272 15.30 -15.14 -6.59
C LEU A 272 15.04 -15.61 -5.15
N PRO A 273 15.98 -16.35 -4.52
CA PRO A 273 15.87 -16.73 -3.11
C PRO A 273 15.70 -15.53 -2.18
N SER A 274 16.38 -14.42 -2.48
CA SER A 274 16.30 -13.16 -1.74
C SER A 274 14.91 -12.53 -1.76
N TRP A 275 14.08 -12.80 -2.78
CA TRP A 275 12.68 -12.40 -2.83
C TRP A 275 11.78 -13.39 -2.10
N ARG A 276 11.95 -14.69 -2.35
CA ARG A 276 11.11 -15.75 -1.76
C ARG A 276 11.16 -15.75 -0.23
N THR A 277 12.30 -15.42 0.34
CA THR A 277 12.50 -15.32 1.80
C THR A 277 11.79 -14.12 2.44
N LEU A 278 11.30 -13.16 1.64
CA LEU A 278 10.53 -12.00 2.12
C LEU A 278 9.04 -12.30 2.23
N GLN A 279 8.57 -13.39 1.60
CA GLN A 279 7.15 -13.72 1.58
C GLN A 279 6.68 -14.14 2.98
N PRO A 280 5.50 -13.66 3.43
CA PRO A 280 4.95 -14.05 4.72
C PRO A 280 4.67 -15.56 4.75
N THR A 281 5.32 -16.31 5.66
CA THR A 281 5.02 -17.73 5.87
C THR A 281 3.85 -17.89 6.84
N ALA A 282 2.84 -18.66 6.43
CA ALA A 282 1.63 -18.93 7.21
C ALA A 282 1.90 -19.56 8.60
N ASP A 283 3.01 -20.27 8.76
CA ASP A 283 3.34 -21.00 10.00
C ASP A 283 4.39 -20.30 10.89
N GLY A 284 4.90 -19.12 10.50
CA GLY A 284 6.02 -18.47 11.20
C GLY A 284 7.33 -19.28 11.23
N LYS A 285 7.32 -20.49 10.66
CA LYS A 285 8.52 -21.25 10.32
C LYS A 285 9.16 -20.52 9.16
N GLU A 286 10.37 -20.01 9.39
CA GLU A 286 11.23 -19.61 8.31
C GLU A 286 11.29 -20.80 7.35
N LEU A 287 10.93 -20.58 6.06
CA LEU A 287 11.29 -21.53 5.03
C LEU A 287 12.78 -21.76 5.20
N ASP A 288 13.14 -23.00 5.57
CA ASP A 288 14.50 -23.44 5.82
C ASP A 288 15.37 -22.77 4.77
N GLY A 289 16.16 -21.78 5.21
CA GLY A 289 16.66 -20.71 4.35
C GLY A 289 17.23 -21.37 3.11
N THR A 290 16.72 -21.07 1.92
CA THR A 290 17.18 -21.73 0.70
C THR A 290 18.69 -21.46 0.65
N VAL A 291 19.49 -22.46 1.04
CA VAL A 291 20.94 -22.32 1.25
C VAL A 291 21.54 -22.28 -0.14
N CYS A 292 21.43 -21.11 -0.75
CA CYS A 292 22.09 -20.79 -1.99
C CYS A 292 23.56 -20.60 -1.62
N SER A 293 24.46 -21.31 -2.30
CA SER A 293 25.88 -21.13 -2.03
C SER A 293 26.29 -19.69 -2.35
N GLU A 294 27.36 -19.18 -1.73
CA GLU A 294 27.89 -17.84 -2.06
C GLU A 294 28.18 -17.69 -3.57
N GLN A 295 28.58 -18.79 -4.22
CA GLN A 295 28.84 -18.83 -5.66
C GLN A 295 27.55 -18.70 -6.48
N GLU A 296 26.48 -19.38 -6.09
CA GLU A 296 25.17 -19.25 -6.74
C GLU A 296 24.59 -17.85 -6.53
N MET A 297 24.67 -17.30 -5.32
CA MET A 297 24.25 -15.91 -5.06
C MET A 297 25.01 -14.92 -5.94
N ARG A 298 26.33 -15.09 -6.07
CA ARG A 298 27.15 -14.26 -6.97
C ARG A 298 26.74 -14.44 -8.45
N ALA A 299 26.42 -15.65 -8.88
CA ALA A 299 25.94 -15.91 -10.25
C ALA A 299 24.57 -15.25 -10.52
N LEU A 300 23.67 -15.24 -9.52
CA LEU A 300 22.39 -14.56 -9.62
C LEU A 300 22.54 -13.03 -9.67
N ASN A 301 23.39 -12.47 -8.81
CA ASN A 301 23.75 -11.04 -8.84
C ASN A 301 24.38 -10.66 -10.19
N SER A 302 25.22 -11.53 -10.74
CA SER A 302 25.78 -11.39 -12.10
C SER A 302 24.69 -11.30 -13.15
N LYS A 303 23.74 -12.23 -13.12
CA LYS A 303 22.65 -12.26 -14.09
C LYS A 303 21.76 -11.03 -14.00
N GLU A 304 21.43 -10.60 -12.78
CA GLU A 304 20.69 -9.37 -12.52
C GLU A 304 21.43 -8.15 -13.11
N ALA A 305 22.71 -7.97 -12.76
CA ALA A 305 23.51 -6.85 -13.26
C ALA A 305 23.59 -6.85 -14.80
N VAL A 306 23.76 -8.01 -15.45
CA VAL A 306 23.79 -8.10 -16.91
C VAL A 306 22.45 -7.67 -17.51
N ILE A 307 21.31 -8.12 -16.97
CA ILE A 307 19.98 -7.74 -17.47
C ILE A 307 19.81 -6.22 -17.40
N LEU A 308 20.11 -5.60 -16.25
CA LEU A 308 19.92 -4.16 -16.05
C LEU A 308 20.90 -3.33 -16.89
N ILE A 309 22.18 -3.74 -16.94
CA ILE A 309 23.20 -3.08 -17.77
C ILE A 309 22.81 -3.17 -19.24
N THR A 310 22.38 -4.32 -19.75
CA THR A 310 22.01 -4.48 -21.17
C THR A 310 20.84 -3.56 -21.56
N ASN A 311 19.88 -3.37 -20.67
CA ASN A 311 18.73 -2.50 -20.91
C ASN A 311 19.06 -1.00 -20.93
N LEU A 312 20.14 -0.53 -20.28
CA LEU A 312 20.49 0.90 -20.18
C LEU A 312 21.80 1.29 -20.89
N SER A 313 22.73 0.37 -21.05
CA SER A 313 24.08 0.66 -21.57
C SER A 313 24.19 0.62 -23.09
N THR A 314 23.12 0.25 -23.79
CA THR A 314 23.13 0.13 -25.25
C THR A 314 23.08 1.49 -25.96
N ASP A 315 22.57 2.53 -25.31
CA ASP A 315 22.48 3.87 -25.87
C ASP A 315 23.57 4.82 -25.33
N GLU A 316 24.12 5.68 -26.20
CA GLU A 316 25.04 6.75 -25.80
C GLU A 316 24.37 7.79 -24.89
N THR A 317 23.04 7.76 -24.77
CA THR A 317 22.24 8.70 -23.99
C THR A 317 22.44 8.52 -22.48
N LEU A 318 22.23 9.60 -21.74
CA LEU A 318 22.22 9.60 -20.28
C LEU A 318 20.77 9.56 -19.82
N ILE A 319 20.53 8.96 -18.65
CA ILE A 319 19.21 8.88 -18.05
C ILE A 319 18.74 10.31 -17.69
N PRO A 320 17.59 10.77 -18.21
CA PRO A 320 17.01 12.05 -17.82
C PRO A 320 16.55 12.04 -16.36
N GLN A 321 16.62 13.20 -15.69
CA GLN A 321 16.19 13.33 -14.30
C GLN A 321 14.69 13.05 -14.12
N GLN A 322 13.86 13.24 -15.16
CA GLN A 322 12.42 12.98 -15.12
C GLN A 322 12.08 11.47 -15.11
N GLU A 323 13.05 10.61 -15.42
CA GLU A 323 12.88 9.16 -15.49
C GLU A 323 13.32 8.45 -14.21
N ILE A 324 13.62 9.21 -13.15
CA ILE A 324 13.95 8.72 -11.80
C ILE A 324 13.11 9.45 -10.75
N ILE A 325 12.87 8.80 -9.61
CA ILE A 325 12.24 9.36 -8.42
C ILE A 325 13.29 10.15 -7.65
N THR A 326 13.27 11.49 -7.80
CA THR A 326 14.25 12.37 -7.14
C THR A 326 13.86 12.78 -5.72
N ASP A 327 12.57 12.72 -5.40
CA ASP A 327 12.07 13.07 -4.07
C ASP A 327 12.07 11.82 -3.17
N VAL A 328 13.01 11.80 -2.23
CA VAL A 328 13.16 10.73 -1.25
C VAL A 328 11.90 10.56 -0.37
N THR A 329 11.07 11.60 -0.21
CA THR A 329 9.79 11.47 0.50
C THR A 329 8.76 10.64 -0.28
N GLN A 330 8.83 10.63 -1.62
CA GLN A 330 8.03 9.71 -2.45
C GLN A 330 8.48 8.27 -2.25
N MET A 331 9.78 8.00 -2.14
CA MET A 331 10.29 6.65 -1.82
C MET A 331 9.82 6.19 -0.44
N ARG A 332 9.86 7.07 0.57
CA ARG A 332 9.27 6.82 1.90
C ARG A 332 7.78 6.47 1.80
N THR A 333 7.05 7.20 0.95
CA THR A 333 5.62 6.96 0.70
C THR A 333 5.39 5.56 0.14
N VAL A 334 6.12 5.18 -0.92
CA VAL A 334 6.05 3.83 -1.51
C VAL A 334 6.39 2.74 -0.49
N ALA A 335 7.40 2.95 0.35
CA ALA A 335 7.77 2.02 1.41
C ALA A 335 6.65 1.84 2.45
N ASN A 336 6.02 2.93 2.88
CA ASN A 336 4.90 2.87 3.82
C ASN A 336 3.66 2.22 3.18
N VAL A 337 3.38 2.49 1.90
CA VAL A 337 2.32 1.80 1.14
C VAL A 337 2.58 0.30 1.12
N HIS A 338 3.80 -0.13 0.81
CA HIS A 338 4.18 -1.54 0.83
C HIS A 338 3.89 -2.21 2.18
N GLU A 339 4.44 -1.70 3.29
CA GLU A 339 4.24 -2.31 4.62
C GLU A 339 2.76 -2.32 5.03
N SER A 340 2.03 -1.25 4.69
CA SER A 340 0.62 -1.13 5.04
C SER A 340 -0.27 -2.10 4.27
N LEU A 341 -0.05 -2.24 2.96
CA LEU A 341 -0.85 -3.11 2.12
C LEU A 341 -0.55 -4.59 2.36
N GLU A 342 0.70 -4.96 2.68
CA GLU A 342 1.05 -6.33 3.07
C GLU A 342 0.39 -6.73 4.40
N TRP A 343 0.45 -5.85 5.40
CA TRP A 343 -0.24 -6.03 6.68
C TRP A 343 -1.75 -6.15 6.48
N PHE A 344 -2.32 -5.23 5.70
CA PHE A 344 -3.76 -5.17 5.45
C PHE A 344 -4.28 -6.38 4.69
N ALA A 345 -3.57 -6.83 3.65
CA ALA A 345 -3.91 -8.06 2.95
C ALA A 345 -3.96 -9.25 3.92
N SER A 346 -2.94 -9.40 4.77
CA SER A 346 -2.89 -10.50 5.76
C SER A 346 -4.08 -10.47 6.73
N ARG A 347 -4.55 -9.29 7.14
CA ARG A 347 -5.75 -9.10 7.97
C ARG A 347 -7.03 -9.50 7.22
N LEU A 348 -7.15 -9.11 5.96
CA LEU A 348 -8.29 -9.46 5.12
C LEU A 348 -8.33 -10.95 4.76
N ASP A 349 -7.19 -11.62 4.62
CA ASP A 349 -7.13 -13.08 4.46
C ASP A 349 -7.69 -13.77 5.70
N GLN A 350 -7.24 -13.38 6.91
CA GLN A 350 -7.76 -13.94 8.16
C GLN A 350 -9.28 -13.74 8.28
N MET A 351 -9.79 -12.57 7.87
CA MET A 351 -11.22 -12.32 7.76
C MET A 351 -11.89 -13.29 6.77
N THR A 352 -11.32 -13.43 5.58
CA THR A 352 -11.87 -14.24 4.50
C THR A 352 -11.94 -15.72 4.90
N ASP A 353 -10.90 -16.23 5.56
CA ASP A 353 -10.82 -17.59 6.06
C ASP A 353 -11.85 -17.82 7.18
N SER A 354 -11.96 -16.90 8.14
CA SER A 354 -12.97 -16.95 9.21
C SER A 354 -14.39 -17.00 8.65
N LEU A 355 -14.68 -16.22 7.59
CA LEU A 355 -16.00 -16.22 6.94
C LEU A 355 -16.27 -17.50 6.16
N ALA A 356 -15.25 -18.08 5.52
CA ALA A 356 -15.37 -19.35 4.80
C ALA A 356 -15.65 -20.53 5.75
N GLU A 357 -15.07 -20.50 6.96
CA GLU A 357 -15.36 -21.48 8.02
C GLU A 357 -16.81 -21.37 8.51
N CYS A 358 -17.29 -20.14 8.78
CA CYS A 358 -18.68 -19.89 9.22
C CYS A 358 -19.73 -20.21 8.14
N SER A 359 -19.36 -20.20 6.85
CA SER A 359 -20.28 -20.48 5.75
C SER A 359 -20.41 -21.98 5.40
N GLY A 360 -19.73 -22.88 6.11
CA GLY A 360 -19.84 -24.33 5.92
C GLY A 360 -19.26 -24.86 4.60
N ASN A 361 -18.37 -24.12 3.93
CA ASN A 361 -17.81 -24.48 2.61
C ASN A 361 -16.63 -25.48 2.65
N GLN A 362 -16.48 -26.24 3.75
CA GLN A 362 -15.50 -27.33 3.83
C GLN A 362 -16.10 -28.63 3.23
N PRO A 363 -15.38 -29.35 2.36
CA PRO A 363 -15.78 -30.70 1.94
C PRO A 363 -15.58 -31.66 3.11
N SER A 364 -16.59 -31.77 3.97
CA SER A 364 -16.59 -32.66 5.13
C SER A 364 -17.12 -34.02 4.70
N ASP A 365 -16.25 -35.03 4.62
CA ASP A 365 -16.59 -36.43 4.28
C ASP A 365 -17.40 -37.17 5.38
N ASN A 366 -17.82 -36.49 6.44
CA ASN A 366 -18.58 -37.10 7.53
C ASN A 366 -20.04 -36.65 7.51
N LYS A 367 -20.89 -37.54 6.96
CA LYS A 367 -22.35 -37.48 7.06
C LYS A 367 -22.79 -37.78 8.49
N GLU A 368 -22.90 -36.75 9.32
CA GLU A 368 -23.77 -36.74 10.51
C GLU A 368 -24.00 -35.29 10.91
N ALA A 369 -25.09 -34.67 10.43
CA ALA A 369 -25.48 -33.31 10.80
C ALA A 369 -27.00 -33.13 10.70
N ASP A 370 -27.71 -33.74 11.65
CA ASP A 370 -29.08 -33.35 12.02
C ASP A 370 -28.97 -32.43 13.24
N GLN A 371 -28.36 -31.25 13.01
CA GLN A 371 -28.29 -30.06 13.87
C GLN A 371 -27.33 -29.06 13.21
N LEU A 372 -27.87 -28.16 12.38
CA LEU A 372 -27.13 -26.99 11.89
C LEU A 372 -26.71 -26.15 13.11
N PRO A 373 -25.41 -25.78 13.28
CA PRO A 373 -25.02 -24.79 14.28
C PRO A 373 -25.78 -23.49 14.00
N ALA A 374 -26.37 -22.90 15.03
CA ALA A 374 -27.24 -21.71 14.95
C ALA A 374 -26.52 -20.40 14.50
N ASP A 375 -25.24 -20.47 14.14
CA ASP A 375 -24.36 -19.34 13.82
C ASP A 375 -23.80 -19.39 12.38
N THR A 376 -24.46 -20.06 11.44
CA THR A 376 -24.05 -19.99 10.02
C THR A 376 -24.40 -18.62 9.44
N VAL A 377 -23.38 -17.90 8.95
CA VAL A 377 -23.56 -16.60 8.30
C VAL A 377 -23.83 -16.83 6.82
N PRO A 378 -25.02 -16.47 6.29
CA PRO A 378 -25.37 -16.70 4.89
C PRO A 378 -24.65 -15.68 3.99
N VAL A 379 -23.46 -16.07 3.52
CA VAL A 379 -22.64 -15.26 2.61
C VAL A 379 -22.66 -15.85 1.21
N SER A 380 -22.83 -15.01 0.19
CA SER A 380 -22.76 -15.46 -1.20
C SER A 380 -21.33 -15.87 -1.58
N PRO A 381 -21.13 -17.04 -2.22
CA PRO A 381 -19.80 -17.47 -2.67
C PRO A 381 -19.18 -16.50 -3.68
N LYS A 382 -20.00 -15.79 -4.46
CA LYS A 382 -19.54 -14.77 -5.41
C LYS A 382 -18.96 -13.55 -4.71
N THR A 383 -19.58 -13.13 -3.61
CA THR A 383 -19.11 -11.97 -2.82
C THR A 383 -17.80 -12.33 -2.11
N LEU A 384 -17.69 -13.56 -1.62
CA LEU A 384 -16.46 -14.09 -1.02
C LEU A 384 -15.31 -14.18 -2.05
N GLU A 385 -15.59 -14.62 -3.27
CA GLU A 385 -14.59 -14.62 -4.35
C GLU A 385 -14.17 -13.19 -4.74
N SER A 386 -15.11 -12.24 -4.76
CA SER A 386 -14.79 -10.82 -4.97
C SER A 386 -13.89 -10.28 -3.86
N LEU A 387 -14.10 -10.70 -2.60
CA LEU A 387 -13.22 -10.32 -1.49
C LEU A 387 -11.82 -10.89 -1.71
N ARG A 388 -11.67 -12.18 -2.03
CA ARG A 388 -10.37 -12.81 -2.33
C ARG A 388 -9.62 -12.10 -3.44
N SER A 389 -10.31 -11.74 -4.53
CA SER A 389 -9.70 -10.96 -5.61
C SER A 389 -9.18 -9.61 -5.14
N LEU A 390 -9.92 -8.90 -4.30
CA LEU A 390 -9.49 -7.61 -3.75
C LEU A 390 -8.29 -7.77 -2.81
N VAL A 391 -8.24 -8.82 -2.00
CA VAL A 391 -7.07 -9.14 -1.16
C VAL A 391 -5.84 -9.36 -2.02
N GLN A 392 -5.97 -10.10 -3.12
CA GLN A 392 -4.88 -10.31 -4.07
C GLN A 392 -4.42 -8.99 -4.71
N ASP A 393 -5.34 -8.11 -5.11
CA ASP A 393 -4.99 -6.79 -5.66
C ASP A 393 -4.09 -5.98 -4.70
N PHE A 394 -4.36 -6.01 -3.38
CA PHE A 394 -3.53 -5.32 -2.39
C PHE A 394 -2.15 -5.97 -2.23
N ARG A 395 -2.07 -7.30 -2.24
CA ARG A 395 -0.78 -8.02 -2.20
C ARG A 395 0.07 -7.68 -3.43
N ASP A 396 -0.53 -7.74 -4.60
CA ASP A 396 0.14 -7.45 -5.87
C ASP A 396 0.71 -6.03 -5.87
N LEU A 397 -0.09 -5.04 -5.43
CA LEU A 397 0.38 -3.66 -5.31
C LEU A 397 1.49 -3.50 -4.27
N ALA A 398 1.40 -4.18 -3.12
CA ALA A 398 2.44 -4.17 -2.11
C ALA A 398 3.77 -4.70 -2.68
N GLU A 399 3.73 -5.82 -3.40
CA GLU A 399 4.92 -6.40 -4.02
C GLU A 399 5.50 -5.52 -5.12
N VAL A 400 4.66 -4.92 -5.96
CA VAL A 400 5.10 -3.95 -6.98
C VAL A 400 5.82 -2.76 -6.33
N CYS A 401 5.33 -2.26 -5.20
CA CYS A 401 5.99 -1.18 -4.46
C CYS A 401 7.40 -1.58 -3.97
N LEU A 402 7.56 -2.78 -3.42
CA LEU A 402 8.87 -3.27 -2.97
C LEU A 402 9.84 -3.46 -4.15
N LEU A 403 9.35 -4.04 -5.24
CA LEU A 403 10.14 -4.23 -6.46
C LEU A 403 10.56 -2.89 -7.07
N LEU A 404 9.65 -1.91 -7.09
CA LEU A 404 9.93 -0.55 -7.54
C LEU A 404 11.11 0.04 -6.75
N LEU A 405 11.07 -0.02 -5.41
CA LEU A 405 12.13 0.54 -4.56
C LEU A 405 13.49 -0.13 -4.83
N HIS A 406 13.50 -1.45 -4.95
CA HIS A 406 14.70 -2.22 -5.25
C HIS A 406 15.32 -1.80 -6.59
N LEU A 407 14.49 -1.63 -7.62
CA LEU A 407 14.89 -1.20 -8.96
C LEU A 407 15.29 0.29 -8.99
N GLU A 408 14.57 1.15 -8.27
CA GLU A 408 14.83 2.59 -8.22
C GLU A 408 16.25 2.87 -7.73
N VAL A 409 16.66 2.29 -6.60
CA VAL A 409 18.03 2.46 -6.07
C VAL A 409 19.10 2.07 -7.11
N ARG A 410 18.84 1.06 -7.94
CA ARG A 410 19.75 0.62 -9.02
C ARG A 410 19.78 1.60 -10.17
N VAL A 411 18.61 2.13 -10.57
CA VAL A 411 18.51 3.17 -11.60
C VAL A 411 19.30 4.42 -11.17
N HIS A 412 19.25 4.80 -9.89
CA HIS A 412 20.06 5.90 -9.36
C HIS A 412 21.57 5.63 -9.49
N CYS A 413 22.04 4.39 -9.26
CA CYS A 413 23.42 4.02 -9.56
C CYS A 413 23.76 4.26 -11.04
N PHE A 414 22.91 3.86 -11.99
CA PHE A 414 23.14 4.15 -13.41
C PHE A 414 23.14 5.65 -13.71
N TYR A 415 22.15 6.38 -13.17
CA TYR A 415 21.96 7.81 -13.39
C TYR A 415 23.22 8.61 -13.01
N TYR A 416 23.83 8.31 -11.87
CA TYR A 416 25.03 9.02 -11.42
C TYR A 416 26.34 8.45 -11.98
N LEU A 417 26.45 7.14 -12.23
CA LEU A 417 27.71 6.52 -12.66
C LEU A 417 27.96 6.55 -14.17
N LEU A 418 26.91 6.56 -15.01
CA LEU A 418 27.10 6.71 -16.45
C LEU A 418 27.79 8.04 -16.83
N PRO A 419 27.42 9.21 -16.25
CA PRO A 419 28.15 10.45 -16.44
C PRO A 419 29.62 10.39 -15.99
N VAL A 420 29.93 9.61 -14.94
CA VAL A 420 31.30 9.51 -14.40
C VAL A 420 32.27 9.07 -15.49
N THR A 421 31.93 8.07 -16.31
CA THR A 421 32.80 7.63 -17.41
C THR A 421 32.59 8.39 -18.73
N LYS A 422 31.37 8.87 -19.01
CA LYS A 422 31.04 9.55 -20.28
C LYS A 422 31.47 11.02 -20.32
N GLN A 423 31.46 11.72 -19.19
CA GLN A 423 31.65 13.19 -19.13
C GLN A 423 32.91 13.64 -18.39
N SER A 424 33.42 12.85 -17.43
CA SER A 424 34.56 13.26 -16.60
C SER A 424 35.90 13.13 -17.32
N ASN A 425 36.87 13.95 -16.92
CA ASN A 425 38.21 13.91 -17.49
C ASN A 425 39.15 13.02 -16.67
N TYR A 426 39.61 11.92 -17.27
CA TYR A 426 40.59 10.99 -16.68
C TYR A 426 42.00 11.11 -17.29
N ALA A 427 42.21 12.07 -18.19
CA ALA A 427 43.51 12.40 -18.76
C ALA A 427 43.95 13.82 -18.37
N GLY A 428 43.41 14.33 -17.25
CA GLY A 428 43.64 15.68 -16.75
C GLY A 428 45.00 15.89 -16.06
N PRO A 429 45.31 17.16 -15.70
CA PRO A 429 46.51 17.51 -14.94
C PRO A 429 46.50 16.96 -13.51
N ILE A 430 47.65 17.01 -12.83
CA ILE A 430 47.90 16.38 -11.51
C ILE A 430 46.96 16.87 -10.39
N ASP A 431 46.44 18.09 -10.48
CA ASP A 431 45.70 18.73 -9.38
C ASP A 431 44.22 18.30 -9.26
N ASP A 432 43.69 17.50 -10.19
CA ASP A 432 42.30 17.01 -10.19
C ASP A 432 42.22 15.53 -9.80
N LEU A 433 42.49 15.23 -8.53
CA LEU A 433 42.43 13.87 -7.96
C LEU A 433 41.25 13.66 -7.01
N ASP A 434 40.40 14.66 -6.80
CA ASP A 434 39.22 14.53 -5.96
C ASP A 434 38.17 13.60 -6.60
N PRO A 435 37.33 12.91 -5.79
CA PRO A 435 36.26 12.10 -6.34
C PRO A 435 35.34 12.91 -7.25
N ASP A 436 34.81 12.26 -8.29
CA ASP A 436 33.90 12.90 -9.23
C ASP A 436 32.65 13.44 -8.53
N SER A 437 32.16 14.61 -8.99
CA SER A 437 30.98 15.25 -8.38
C SER A 437 29.73 14.36 -8.41
N ASN A 438 29.57 13.51 -9.44
CA ASN A 438 28.43 12.58 -9.51
C ASN A 438 28.58 11.41 -8.54
N VAL A 439 29.80 11.00 -8.20
CA VAL A 439 30.05 10.02 -7.13
C VAL A 439 29.66 10.59 -5.77
N LEU A 440 30.01 11.85 -5.51
CA LEU A 440 29.61 12.52 -4.27
C LEU A 440 28.10 12.71 -4.17
N LYS A 441 27.44 13.02 -5.30
CA LYS A 441 25.97 13.10 -5.37
C LYS A 441 25.32 11.74 -5.12
N LEU A 442 25.81 10.68 -5.76
CA LEU A 442 25.33 9.32 -5.54
C LEU A 442 25.42 8.92 -4.07
N ASN A 443 26.58 9.15 -3.43
CA ASN A 443 26.74 8.81 -2.01
C ASN A 443 25.73 9.56 -1.11
N LYS A 444 25.51 10.85 -1.37
CA LYS A 444 24.52 11.64 -0.62
C LYS A 444 23.10 11.12 -0.84
N ASP A 445 22.79 10.78 -2.08
CA ASP A 445 21.50 10.29 -2.51
C ASP A 445 21.18 8.92 -1.87
N LEU A 446 22.11 7.97 -1.97
CA LEU A 446 22.02 6.65 -1.31
C LEU A 446 21.88 6.76 0.21
N SER A 447 22.63 7.65 0.86
CA SER A 447 22.47 7.90 2.30
C SER A 447 21.11 8.50 2.65
N SER A 448 20.57 9.38 1.79
CA SER A 448 19.23 9.95 2.01
C SER A 448 18.14 8.88 1.85
N MET A 449 18.28 8.00 0.87
CA MET A 449 17.40 6.85 0.67
C MET A 449 17.50 5.86 1.84
N GLU A 450 18.71 5.55 2.30
CA GLU A 450 18.94 4.69 3.45
C GLU A 450 18.18 5.19 4.69
N GLU A 451 18.34 6.47 5.03
CA GLU A 451 17.72 7.07 6.21
C GLU A 451 16.19 6.91 6.21
N VAL A 452 15.54 7.13 5.07
CA VAL A 452 14.07 7.03 5.01
C VAL A 452 13.59 5.59 4.91
N LEU A 453 14.29 4.74 4.16
CA LEU A 453 13.88 3.35 3.94
C LEU A 453 14.12 2.50 5.18
N SER A 454 15.17 2.76 5.96
CA SER A 454 15.46 2.02 7.20
C SER A 454 14.41 2.28 8.29
N GLN A 455 13.81 3.49 8.29
CA GLN A 455 12.71 3.88 9.18
C GLN A 455 11.36 3.30 8.75
N SER A 456 11.13 3.16 7.44
CA SER A 456 9.86 2.70 6.88
C SER A 456 9.77 1.17 6.74
N LEU A 457 10.83 0.49 6.30
CA LEU A 457 10.80 -0.92 5.95
C LEU A 457 11.30 -1.84 7.06
N GLN A 458 10.79 -3.08 7.08
CA GLN A 458 11.35 -4.13 7.91
C GLN A 458 12.80 -4.46 7.51
N PRO A 459 13.67 -4.88 8.46
CA PRO A 459 15.11 -5.07 8.19
C PRO A 459 15.42 -6.03 7.03
N LYS A 460 14.66 -7.12 6.87
CA LYS A 460 14.85 -8.10 5.77
C LYS A 460 14.61 -7.46 4.40
N LYS A 461 13.57 -6.62 4.27
CA LYS A 461 13.20 -5.91 3.03
C LYS A 461 14.17 -4.76 2.72
N PHE A 462 14.60 -4.03 3.75
CA PHE A 462 15.66 -3.04 3.61
C PHE A 462 16.95 -3.67 3.09
N LYS A 463 17.35 -4.81 3.67
CA LYS A 463 18.51 -5.58 3.26
C LYS A 463 18.40 -6.05 1.79
N TYR A 464 17.23 -6.53 1.37
CA TYR A 464 16.97 -6.91 -0.03
C TYR A 464 17.21 -5.76 -1.03
N ILE A 465 16.96 -4.51 -0.65
CA ILE A 465 17.17 -3.35 -1.53
C ILE A 465 18.67 -3.05 -1.72
N PHE A 466 19.46 -3.08 -0.64
CA PHE A 466 20.84 -2.57 -0.64
C PHE A 466 21.95 -3.63 -0.70
N GLU A 467 21.73 -4.86 -0.23
CA GLU A 467 22.83 -5.84 -0.02
C GLU A 467 23.57 -6.21 -1.31
N THR A 468 22.91 -6.25 -2.47
CA THR A 468 23.53 -6.62 -3.75
C THR A 468 24.02 -5.42 -4.56
N LEU A 469 23.90 -4.21 -4.01
CA LEU A 469 24.20 -2.97 -4.72
C LEU A 469 25.70 -2.83 -5.04
N GLY A 470 26.58 -3.30 -4.15
CA GLY A 470 28.03 -3.29 -4.39
C GLY A 470 28.45 -4.08 -5.63
N TYR A 471 27.82 -5.24 -5.87
CA TYR A 471 28.04 -6.04 -7.07
C TYR A 471 27.60 -5.31 -8.33
N LEU A 472 26.40 -4.70 -8.31
CA LEU A 472 25.90 -3.92 -9.44
C LEU A 472 26.82 -2.73 -9.75
N VAL A 473 27.20 -1.94 -8.74
CA VAL A 473 28.07 -0.76 -8.94
C VAL A 473 29.43 -1.17 -9.49
N SER A 474 30.02 -2.26 -8.99
CA SER A 474 31.24 -2.84 -9.53
C SER A 474 31.08 -3.17 -11.02
N SER A 475 29.98 -3.85 -11.38
CA SER A 475 29.67 -4.24 -12.75
C SER A 475 29.42 -3.04 -13.68
N ILE A 476 28.73 -1.99 -13.20
CA ILE A 476 28.55 -0.73 -13.92
C ILE A 476 29.90 -0.08 -14.19
N LEU A 477 30.73 0.09 -13.17
CA LEU A 477 32.03 0.77 -13.31
C LEU A 477 32.97 0.03 -14.26
N ILE A 478 32.98 -1.30 -14.23
CA ILE A 478 33.79 -2.10 -15.15
C ILE A 478 33.23 -2.03 -16.57
N SER A 479 31.92 -2.23 -16.77
CA SER A 479 31.31 -2.18 -18.10
C SER A 479 31.42 -0.80 -18.75
N CYS A 480 31.38 0.27 -17.95
CA CYS A 480 31.45 1.64 -18.43
C CYS A 480 32.85 2.08 -18.90
N VAL A 481 33.89 1.26 -18.69
CA VAL A 481 35.25 1.52 -19.17
C VAL A 481 35.30 1.70 -20.70
N GLN A 482 34.38 1.06 -21.44
CA GLN A 482 34.28 1.17 -22.88
C GLN A 482 33.95 2.60 -23.34
N PHE A 483 33.29 3.40 -22.50
CA PHE A 483 32.92 4.79 -22.79
C PHE A 483 34.02 5.81 -22.45
N LEU A 484 35.04 5.41 -21.70
CA LEU A 484 36.17 6.30 -21.38
C LEU A 484 36.97 6.63 -22.65
N LYS A 485 37.18 7.91 -22.91
CA LYS A 485 37.96 8.37 -24.08
C LYS A 485 39.44 8.07 -23.92
N LYS A 486 40.04 8.52 -22.81
CA LYS A 486 41.46 8.35 -22.46
C LYS A 486 41.61 8.35 -20.94
N ILE A 487 42.66 7.68 -20.46
CA ILE A 487 43.02 7.63 -19.05
C ILE A 487 44.54 7.70 -18.88
N ASN A 488 45.03 8.47 -17.91
CA ASN A 488 46.43 8.49 -17.49
C ASN A 488 46.57 7.96 -16.04
N GLU A 489 47.79 7.86 -15.51
CA GLU A 489 48.02 7.37 -14.13
C GLU A 489 47.22 8.14 -13.06
N ASN A 490 47.06 9.46 -13.22
CA ASN A 490 46.26 10.26 -12.30
C ASN A 490 44.77 9.95 -12.44
N GLY A 491 44.28 9.69 -13.65
CA GLY A 491 42.93 9.20 -13.90
C GLY A 491 42.67 7.85 -13.25
N ILE A 492 43.65 6.93 -13.27
CA ILE A 492 43.54 5.64 -12.56
C ILE A 492 43.38 5.91 -11.05
N LYS A 493 44.23 6.77 -10.46
CA LYS A 493 44.10 7.17 -9.05
C LYS A 493 42.75 7.80 -8.73
N LYS A 494 42.24 8.69 -9.59
CA LYS A 494 40.91 9.31 -9.43
C LYS A 494 39.79 8.27 -9.49
N MET A 495 39.84 7.32 -10.43
CA MET A 495 38.86 6.24 -10.50
C MET A 495 38.91 5.33 -9.27
N CYS A 496 40.11 4.97 -8.79
CA CYS A 496 40.24 4.21 -7.55
C CYS A 496 39.67 4.97 -6.35
N ARG A 497 39.85 6.30 -6.27
CA ARG A 497 39.22 7.15 -5.23
C ARG A 497 37.70 7.19 -5.35
N ASN A 498 37.15 7.26 -6.56
CA ASN A 498 35.71 7.14 -6.81
C ASN A 498 35.17 5.82 -6.24
N ILE A 499 35.82 4.69 -6.59
CA ILE A 499 35.43 3.35 -6.12
C ILE A 499 35.48 3.27 -4.59
N LEU A 500 36.56 3.77 -3.98
CA LEU A 500 36.72 3.77 -2.52
C LEU A 500 35.66 4.62 -1.82
N ALA A 501 35.31 5.79 -2.37
CA ALA A 501 34.29 6.65 -1.80
C ALA A 501 32.91 5.97 -1.80
N ILE A 502 32.57 5.25 -2.88
CA ILE A 502 31.32 4.47 -2.96
C ILE A 502 31.39 3.27 -2.01
N GLN A 503 32.52 2.56 -1.98
CA GLN A 503 32.72 1.40 -1.11
C GLN A 503 32.52 1.75 0.38
N GLN A 504 33.06 2.88 0.82
CA GLN A 504 32.87 3.38 2.18
C GLN A 504 31.40 3.71 2.48
N ASN A 505 30.69 4.34 1.54
CA ASN A 505 29.28 4.69 1.71
C ASN A 505 28.40 3.44 1.79
N LEU A 506 28.56 2.50 0.85
CA LEU A 506 27.79 1.26 0.84
C LEU A 506 28.07 0.40 2.08
N THR A 507 29.33 0.25 2.51
CA THR A 507 29.66 -0.48 3.74
C THR A 507 29.00 0.14 4.98
N ASN A 508 28.81 1.47 5.03
CA ASN A 508 28.08 2.09 6.13
C ASN A 508 26.57 1.81 6.06
N ILE A 509 26.00 1.70 4.86
CA ILE A 509 24.58 1.40 4.64
C ILE A 509 24.27 -0.08 4.95
N THR A 510 25.06 -1.00 4.40
CA THR A 510 24.84 -2.45 4.52
C THR A 510 25.38 -3.03 5.80
N LEU A 511 26.30 -2.32 6.47
CA LEU A 511 27.09 -2.80 7.61
C LEU A 511 27.91 -4.06 7.28
N THR A 512 28.17 -4.31 5.99
CA THR A 512 28.97 -5.42 5.49
C THR A 512 30.10 -4.92 4.59
N ARG A 513 31.18 -5.70 4.49
CA ARG A 513 32.31 -5.34 3.62
C ARG A 513 31.95 -5.58 2.15
N GLU A 514 32.00 -4.53 1.34
CA GLU A 514 31.72 -4.58 -0.09
C GLU A 514 32.94 -5.09 -0.88
N THR A 515 33.15 -6.41 -0.89
CA THR A 515 34.30 -7.04 -1.57
C THR A 515 34.22 -6.96 -3.08
N ASP A 516 33.04 -6.85 -3.67
CA ASP A 516 32.89 -6.75 -5.13
C ASP A 516 33.43 -5.41 -5.67
N LEU A 517 33.51 -4.36 -4.85
CA LEU A 517 34.16 -3.11 -5.24
C LEU A 517 35.70 -3.20 -5.22
N ASP A 518 36.27 -4.15 -4.45
CA ASP A 518 37.69 -4.48 -4.57
C ASP A 518 37.98 -5.05 -5.98
N ARG A 519 37.06 -5.83 -6.57
CA ARG A 519 37.17 -6.32 -7.96
C ARG A 519 37.22 -5.17 -8.98
N ALA A 520 36.33 -4.18 -8.85
CA ALA A 520 36.37 -3.00 -9.72
C ALA A 520 37.67 -2.21 -9.57
N ARG A 521 38.16 -2.02 -8.35
CA ARG A 521 39.45 -1.35 -8.13
C ARG A 521 40.59 -2.09 -8.81
N GLN A 522 40.68 -3.41 -8.60
CA GLN A 522 41.69 -4.26 -9.22
C GLN A 522 41.64 -4.21 -10.75
N PHE A 523 40.44 -4.13 -11.34
CA PHE A 523 40.27 -3.99 -12.79
C PHE A 523 40.96 -2.72 -13.33
N TYR A 524 40.72 -1.58 -12.69
CA TYR A 524 41.35 -0.32 -13.09
C TYR A 524 42.85 -0.27 -12.78
N GLU A 525 43.31 -0.96 -11.73
CA GLU A 525 44.74 -1.09 -11.41
C GLU A 525 45.52 -1.87 -12.48
N LEU A 526 44.88 -2.71 -13.29
CA LEU A 526 45.53 -3.36 -14.44
C LEU A 526 46.06 -2.35 -15.47
N LEU A 527 45.52 -1.13 -15.51
CA LEU A 527 45.99 -0.07 -16.41
C LEU A 527 47.36 0.51 -16.01
N TYR A 528 47.90 0.17 -14.82
CA TYR A 528 49.29 0.44 -14.48
C TYR A 528 50.27 -0.49 -15.20
N LEU A 529 49.78 -1.61 -15.73
CA LEU A 529 50.58 -2.60 -16.44
C LEU A 529 50.50 -2.38 -17.95
N SER A 530 51.49 -2.87 -18.69
CA SER A 530 51.37 -2.94 -20.14
C SER A 530 50.36 -4.04 -20.53
N PRO A 531 49.68 -3.94 -21.68
CA PRO A 531 48.77 -4.99 -22.15
C PRO A 531 49.46 -6.35 -22.30
N ASP A 532 50.75 -6.37 -22.63
CA ASP A 532 51.50 -7.63 -22.75
C ASP A 532 51.73 -8.27 -21.38
N ASP A 533 51.98 -7.48 -20.33
CA ASP A 533 52.08 -7.97 -18.95
C ASP A 533 50.73 -8.48 -18.44
N VAL A 534 49.62 -7.81 -18.79
CA VAL A 534 48.28 -8.29 -18.48
C VAL A 534 48.02 -9.64 -19.15
N LEU A 535 48.33 -9.78 -20.45
CA LEU A 535 48.16 -11.03 -21.19
C LEU A 535 49.04 -12.17 -20.65
N ASN A 536 50.30 -11.87 -20.29
CA ASN A 536 51.19 -12.83 -19.64
C ASN A 536 50.62 -13.25 -18.28
N GLY A 537 50.10 -12.32 -17.48
CA GLY A 537 49.46 -12.60 -16.21
C GLY A 537 48.24 -13.51 -16.33
N ILE A 538 47.40 -13.31 -17.35
CA ILE A 538 46.26 -14.20 -17.63
C ILE A 538 46.75 -15.60 -18.01
N ALA A 539 47.79 -15.71 -18.83
CA ALA A 539 48.34 -17.01 -19.24
C ALA A 539 48.97 -17.79 -18.06
N GLU A 540 49.58 -17.09 -17.10
CA GLU A 540 50.24 -17.71 -15.94
C GLU A 540 49.29 -18.02 -14.78
N LYS A 541 48.32 -17.14 -14.49
CA LYS A 541 47.48 -17.20 -13.28
C LYS A 541 46.02 -17.51 -13.57
N GLY A 542 45.62 -17.54 -14.85
CA GLY A 542 44.24 -17.67 -15.29
C GLY A 542 43.49 -16.32 -15.34
N PRO A 543 42.30 -16.30 -15.96
CA PRO A 543 41.50 -15.09 -16.10
C PRO A 543 40.75 -14.72 -14.80
N HIS A 544 40.86 -13.46 -14.39
CA HIS A 544 40.07 -12.88 -13.28
C HIS A 544 38.85 -12.07 -13.76
N PHE A 545 38.88 -11.67 -15.04
CA PHE A 545 37.82 -10.93 -15.72
C PHE A 545 37.36 -11.68 -16.97
N THR A 546 36.21 -11.32 -17.50
CA THR A 546 35.68 -11.88 -18.75
C THR A 546 36.49 -11.39 -19.94
N GLY A 547 36.46 -12.14 -21.06
CA GLY A 547 37.14 -11.75 -22.29
C GLY A 547 36.70 -10.37 -22.82
N THR A 548 35.41 -10.05 -22.65
CA THR A 548 34.85 -8.73 -23.02
C THR A 548 35.40 -7.61 -22.13
N GLU A 549 35.49 -7.82 -20.82
CA GLU A 549 36.07 -6.84 -19.90
C GLU A 549 37.56 -6.57 -20.24
N TYR A 550 38.35 -7.61 -20.51
CA TYR A 550 39.74 -7.45 -20.96
C TYR A 550 39.84 -6.76 -22.34
N THR A 551 38.90 -7.05 -23.24
CA THR A 551 38.82 -6.37 -24.55
C THR A 551 38.66 -4.86 -24.37
N TYR A 552 37.72 -4.43 -23.52
CA TYR A 552 37.52 -3.01 -23.25
C TYR A 552 38.73 -2.35 -22.58
N LEU A 553 39.40 -3.07 -21.68
CA LEU A 553 40.63 -2.62 -21.03
C LEU A 553 41.75 -2.34 -22.06
N ILE A 554 42.01 -3.30 -22.96
CA ILE A 554 43.04 -3.17 -24.00
C ILE A 554 42.70 -2.04 -24.98
N GLN A 555 41.43 -1.92 -25.36
CA GLN A 555 40.95 -0.82 -26.20
C GLN A 555 41.16 0.55 -25.54
N LEU A 556 40.84 0.68 -24.25
CA LEU A 556 41.09 1.92 -23.50
C LEU A 556 42.59 2.22 -23.40
N TYR A 557 43.44 1.21 -23.16
CA TYR A 557 44.88 1.39 -23.14
C TYR A 557 45.39 1.95 -24.48
N HIS A 558 44.92 1.39 -25.60
CA HIS A 558 45.29 1.86 -26.94
C HIS A 558 44.82 3.30 -27.18
N ARG A 559 43.55 3.64 -26.85
CA ARG A 559 43.03 5.02 -26.97
C ARG A 559 43.85 6.03 -26.16
N SER A 560 44.39 5.61 -25.02
CA SER A 560 45.18 6.43 -24.12
C SER A 560 46.63 6.62 -24.58
N HIS A 561 47.13 5.75 -25.45
CA HIS A 561 48.49 5.78 -26.00
C HIS A 561 48.47 5.87 -27.54
N PRO A 562 48.15 7.05 -28.12
CA PRO A 562 47.95 7.22 -29.56
C PRO A 562 49.20 6.98 -30.42
N GLY A 563 50.38 6.77 -29.82
CA GLY A 563 51.61 6.38 -30.52
C GLY A 563 51.73 4.89 -30.85
N ASN A 564 50.82 4.05 -30.35
CA ASN A 564 50.84 2.62 -30.62
C ASN A 564 50.19 2.31 -31.98
N ALA A 565 50.78 1.38 -32.73
CA ALA A 565 50.23 0.95 -34.02
C ALA A 565 48.95 0.12 -33.83
N ILE A 566 47.97 0.33 -34.71
CA ILE A 566 46.70 -0.44 -34.72
C ILE A 566 46.99 -1.94 -34.87
N THR A 567 47.99 -2.32 -35.68
CA THR A 567 48.43 -3.71 -35.86
C THR A 567 48.89 -4.38 -34.56
N LEU A 568 49.49 -3.61 -33.64
CA LEU A 568 49.87 -4.12 -32.32
C LEU A 568 48.65 -4.36 -31.43
N GLN A 569 47.63 -3.49 -31.52
CA GLN A 569 46.35 -3.72 -30.84
C GLN A 569 45.68 -4.99 -31.37
N GLU A 570 45.58 -5.16 -32.70
CA GLU A 570 45.00 -6.35 -33.31
C GLU A 570 45.73 -7.64 -32.91
N ALA A 571 47.06 -7.61 -32.86
CA ALA A 571 47.87 -8.75 -32.39
C ALA A 571 47.57 -9.11 -30.93
N ARG A 572 47.46 -8.10 -30.05
CA ARG A 572 47.09 -8.28 -28.63
C ARG A 572 45.66 -8.81 -28.48
N MET A 573 44.73 -8.35 -29.30
CA MET A 573 43.36 -8.85 -29.32
C MET A 573 43.29 -10.33 -29.74
N ARG A 574 44.02 -10.75 -30.79
CA ARG A 574 44.10 -12.17 -31.19
C ARG A 574 44.71 -13.03 -30.09
N ARG A 575 45.81 -12.56 -29.48
CA ARG A 575 46.46 -13.24 -28.36
C ARG A 575 45.52 -13.40 -27.16
N LEU A 576 44.72 -12.38 -26.84
CA LEU A 576 43.69 -12.49 -25.80
C LEU A 576 42.71 -13.63 -26.11
N THR A 577 42.16 -13.67 -27.32
CA THR A 577 41.23 -14.74 -27.73
C THR A 577 41.85 -16.12 -27.58
N GLU A 578 43.08 -16.31 -28.07
CA GLU A 578 43.80 -17.59 -27.96
C GLU A 578 44.03 -18.03 -26.51
N ILE A 579 44.40 -17.11 -25.61
CA ILE A 579 44.61 -17.41 -24.20
C ILE A 579 43.29 -17.77 -23.52
N MET A 580 42.22 -17.03 -23.81
CA MET A 580 40.90 -17.27 -23.22
C MET A 580 40.29 -18.60 -23.68
N GLU A 581 40.48 -18.98 -24.96
CA GLU A 581 40.04 -20.28 -25.50
C GLU A 581 40.84 -21.45 -24.91
N LYS A 582 42.16 -21.29 -24.74
CA LYS A 582 42.99 -22.32 -24.09
C LYS A 582 42.63 -22.51 -22.62
N GLY A 583 42.41 -21.42 -21.90
CA GLY A 583 42.00 -21.46 -20.50
C GLY A 583 40.64 -22.14 -20.27
N GLN A 584 39.71 -22.03 -21.22
CA GLN A 584 38.42 -22.73 -21.15
C GLN A 584 38.55 -24.25 -21.36
N ASN A 585 39.46 -24.69 -22.23
CA ASN A 585 39.69 -26.10 -22.52
C ASN A 585 40.46 -26.86 -21.42
N GLU A 586 41.19 -26.18 -20.54
CA GLU A 586 41.92 -26.78 -19.42
C GLU A 586 41.08 -26.92 -18.14
N THR A 587 39.89 -26.30 -18.09
CA THR A 587 38.93 -26.36 -16.97
C THR A 587 37.75 -27.34 -17.18
N VAL A 588 37.76 -28.15 -18.25
CA VAL A 588 36.78 -29.22 -18.50
C VAL A 588 37.26 -30.57 -17.97
#